data_AF-A0A7Y2L4G2-F1
#
_entry.id   AF-A0A7Y2L4G2-F1
#
_cell.length_a   1.000
_cell.length_b   1.000
_cell.length_c   1.000
_cell.angle_alpha   90.00
_cell.angle_beta   90.00
_cell.angle_gamma   90.00
#
_symmetry.space_group_name_H-M   'P 1'
#
loop_
_entity.id
_entity.type
_entity.pdbx_description
1 polymer ?
#
loop_
_entity_poly.entity_id
_entity_poly.type
_entity_poly.pdbx_seq_one_letter_code
_entity_poly.pdbx_strand_id
1 'polypeptide(L)' 'VYQGLLREGVIVRPVANYGMPNHLRITIGLPAENTRLLEALAKVLACG' A
#
# COMPACT_ATOMS: atom_id res chain seq x y z
N VAL A 1 -6.48 5.54 0.68
CA VAL A 1 -5.40 4.53 0.92
C VAL A 1 -4.26 4.61 -0.09
N TYR A 2 -4.47 4.42 -1.40
CA TYR A 2 -3.40 4.45 -2.43
C TYR A 2 -2.48 5.69 -2.36
N GLN A 3 -3.05 6.89 -2.37
CA GLN A 3 -2.27 8.13 -2.27
C GLN A 3 -1.57 8.30 -0.91
N GLY A 4 -2.13 7.73 0.17
CA GLY A 4 -1.51 7.75 1.49
C GLY A 4 -0.26 6.86 1.53
N LEU A 5 -0.34 5.67 0.94
CA LEU A 5 0.80 4.75 0.82
C LEU A 5 1.93 5.36 -0.05
N LEU A 6 1.58 6.02 -1.16
CA LEU A 6 2.56 6.75 -1.99
C LEU A 6 3.28 7.86 -1.22
N ARG A 7 2.58 8.59 -0.34
CA ARG A 7 3.17 9.65 0.49
C ARG A 7 4.12 9.11 1.56
N GLU A 8 3.85 7.93 2.10
CA GLU A 8 4.76 7.23 3.05
C GLU A 8 5.94 6.55 2.33
N GLY A 9 6.07 6.69 1.00
CA GLY A 9 7.16 6.10 0.22
C GLY A 9 6.93 4.64 -0.19
N VAL A 10 5.70 4.13 -0.02
CA VAL A 10 5.32 2.78 -0.41
C VAL A 10 4.70 2.81 -1.82
N ILE A 11 5.44 2.32 -2.81
CA ILE A 11 4.97 2.23 -4.20
C ILE A 11 4.18 0.94 -4.39
N VAL A 12 2.85 1.05 -4.41
CA VAL A 12 1.94 -0.06 -4.72
C VAL A 12 1.41 0.09 -6.15
N ARG A 13 1.03 -1.01 -6.81
CA ARG A 13 0.47 -0.96 -8.17
C ARG A 13 -1.05 -1.17 -8.14
N PRO A 14 -1.86 -0.23 -8.67
CA PRO A 14 -3.29 -0.43 -8.76
C PRO A 14 -3.59 -1.51 -9.81
N VAL A 15 -4.42 -2.47 -9.46
CA VAL A 15 -4.91 -3.51 -10.38
C VAL A 15 -6.34 -3.24 -10.83
N ALA A 16 -6.74 -1.96 -10.78
CA ALA A 16 -8.04 -1.50 -11.27
C ALA A 16 -8.33 -1.94 -12.71
N ASN A 17 -7.27 -2.07 -13.53
CA ASN A 17 -7.36 -2.52 -14.92
C ASN A 17 -7.75 -4.00 -15.10
N TYR A 18 -7.74 -4.80 -14.02
CA TYR A 18 -8.17 -6.21 -14.01
C TYR A 18 -9.61 -6.41 -13.52
N GLY A 19 -10.43 -5.34 -13.47
CA GLY A 19 -11.80 -5.41 -12.97
C GLY A 19 -11.91 -5.37 -11.44
N MET A 20 -10.82 -5.07 -10.74
CA MET A 20 -10.76 -4.92 -9.29
C MET A 20 -10.41 -3.47 -8.91
N PRO A 21 -11.35 -2.52 -9.05
CA PRO A 21 -11.08 -1.07 -8.93
C PRO A 21 -10.54 -0.65 -7.55
N ASN A 22 -10.88 -1.40 -6.50
CA ASN A 22 -10.47 -1.12 -5.12
C ASN A 22 -9.30 -1.98 -4.63
N HIS A 23 -8.67 -2.77 -5.50
CA HIS A 23 -7.57 -3.66 -5.10
C HIS A 23 -6.21 -3.09 -5.51
N LEU A 24 -5.24 -3.29 -4.63
CA LEU A 24 -3.85 -2.90 -4.81
C LEU A 24 -3.00 -4.16 -4.77
N ARG A 25 -2.06 -4.27 -5.72
CA ARG A 25 -1.04 -5.32 -5.70
C ARG A 25 0.19 -4.79 -4.99
N ILE A 26 0.59 -5.50 -3.94
CA ILE A 26 1.78 -5.24 -3.15
C ILE A 26 2.76 -6.37 -3.41
N THR A 27 4.02 -6.04 -3.68
CA THR A 27 5.10 -7.02 -3.76
C THR A 27 5.69 -7.17 -2.37
N ILE A 28 5.82 -8.41 -1.89
CA ILE A 28 6.46 -8.70 -0.61
C ILE A 28 7.97 -8.79 -0.84
N GLY A 29 8.71 -7.95 -0.13
CA GLY A 29 10.16 -7.86 -0.20
C GLY A 29 10.82 -8.39 1.07
N LEU A 30 11.89 -7.72 1.49
CA LEU A 30 12.59 -8.01 2.74
C LEU A 30 11.67 -7.78 3.95
N PRO A 31 11.93 -8.46 5.08
CA PRO A 31 11.14 -8.28 6.30
C PRO A 31 11.09 -6.83 6.77
N ALA A 32 12.19 -6.07 6.64
CA ALA A 32 12.23 -4.65 7.00
C ALA A 32 11.31 -3.78 6.11
N GLU A 33 11.18 -4.12 4.81
CA GLU A 33 10.26 -3.44 3.91
C GLU A 33 8.81 -3.76 4.25
N ASN A 34 8.53 -5.01 4.63
CA ASN A 34 7.21 -5.45 5.08
C ASN A 34 6.79 -4.75 6.37
N THR A 35 7.71 -4.55 7.32
CA THR A 35 7.42 -3.77 8.54
C THR A 35 7.04 -2.34 8.20
N ARG A 36 7.81 -1.65 7.35
CA ARG A 36 7.48 -0.29 6.91
C ARG A 36 6.14 -0.22 6.18
N LEU A 37 5.83 -1.21 5.35
CA LEU A 37 4.53 -1.33 4.67
C LEU A 37 3.39 -1.37 5.69
N LEU A 38 3.49 -2.24 6.70
CA LEU A 38 2.47 -2.39 7.73
C LEU A 38 2.28 -1.12 8.56
N GLU A 39 3.37 -0.44 8.93
CA GLU A 39 3.32 0.84 9.64
C GLU A 39 2.64 1.94 8.79
N ALA A 40 3.04 2.07 7.53
CA ALA A 40 2.43 3.01 6.60
C ALA A 40 0.94 2.70 6.39
N LEU A 41 0.58 1.41 6.23
CA LEU A 41 -0.79 0.98 6.06
C LEU A 41 -1.64 1.30 7.30
N ALA A 42 -1.11 1.04 8.51
CA ALA A 42 -1.77 1.37 9.76
C ALA A 42 -2.02 2.88 9.90
N LYS A 43 -1.03 3.73 9.60
CA LYS A 43 -1.20 5.19 9.60
C LYS A 43 -2.27 5.66 8.62
N VAL A 44 -2.23 5.15 7.39
CA VAL A 44 -3.14 5.55 6.31
C VAL A 44 -4.58 5.09 6.60
N LEU A 45 -4.76 3.96 7.27
CA LEU A 45 -6.07 3.46 7.70
C LEU A 45 -6.57 4.14 8.99
N ALA A 46 -5.68 4.54 9.89
CA ALA A 46 -6.05 5.25 11.13
C ALA A 46 -6.48 6.70 10.88
N CYS A 47 -6.05 7.31 9.77
CA CYS A 47 -6.43 8.67 9.36
C CYS A 47 -7.57 8.68 8.31
N GLY A 48 -8.26 7.55 8.12
CA GLY A 48 -9.33 7.35 7.13
C GLY A 48 -10.72 7.40 7.72
#